data_AF-A0A2J6T321-F1
#
_entry.id   AF-A0A2J6T321-F1
#
_cell.length_a   1.000
_cell.length_b   1.000
_cell.length_c   1.000
_cell.angle_alpha   90.00
_cell.angle_beta   90.00
_cell.angle_gamma   90.00
#
_symmetry.space_group_name_H-M   'P 1'
#
loop_
_entity.id
_entity.type
_entity.pdbx_description
1 polymer ?
#
loop_
_entity_poly.entity_id
_entity_poly.type
_entity_poly.pdbx_seq_one_letter_code
_entity_poly.pdbx_strand_id
1 'polypeptide(L)'
;MYCAHVQLTYGQALTLLRNTHRDLGEVASWSLAELELGKPTIYLTTATSPNSNARALRPQYFRRHGKAIQSWISQGNPGWQVVWVVAEDEEVIDPRISRMLRKSEVPYIYFAYGLTRAWGNAQKNAVLQMTYALSNSNSGLLGHGPVYGLDDDNKMLPELLNILTKVTRVGAFPVGNLGYEGWEGPIVDEEGVMIDTESGWKRKFSLDYGAYTFNSSLLGTLITAPALWKHTSYAGESEFLEQIAGNIRHVEPLCSKCRVVWHNEGLTDQEKIPEEF
;
A
#
# COMPACT_ATOMS: atom_id res chain seq x y z
N MET A 1 -16.09 3.05 -5.69
CA MET A 1 -15.00 4.06 -5.80
C MET A 1 -15.45 5.44 -5.30
N TYR A 2 -16.56 6.01 -5.76
CA TYR A 2 -16.80 7.46 -5.59
C TYR A 2 -17.39 7.96 -4.25
N CYS A 3 -17.70 7.07 -3.29
CA CYS A 3 -18.19 7.48 -1.96
C CYS A 3 -17.09 8.02 -1.03
N ALA A 4 -15.82 7.96 -1.44
CA ALA A 4 -14.64 8.31 -0.63
C ALA A 4 -14.17 9.77 -0.78
N HIS A 5 -14.86 10.60 -1.56
CA HIS A 5 -14.38 11.92 -2.01
C HIS A 5 -14.65 13.05 -1.03
N VAL A 6 -14.50 12.80 0.28
CA VAL A 6 -14.69 13.81 1.33
C VAL A 6 -13.75 15.02 1.14
N GLN A 7 -12.66 14.83 0.39
CA GLN A 7 -11.61 15.83 0.16
C GLN A 7 -11.55 16.36 -1.28
N LEU A 8 -12.43 15.94 -2.19
CA LEU A 8 -12.49 16.54 -3.53
C LEU A 8 -13.34 17.80 -3.54
N THR A 9 -12.94 18.75 -4.37
CA THR A 9 -13.84 19.84 -4.77
C THR A 9 -14.98 19.31 -5.64
N TYR A 10 -16.10 20.04 -5.69
CA TYR A 10 -17.23 19.71 -6.58
C TYR A 10 -16.79 19.57 -8.05
N GLY A 11 -15.90 20.44 -8.52
CA GLY A 11 -15.39 20.40 -9.89
C GLY A 11 -14.65 19.09 -10.20
N GLN A 12 -13.74 18.68 -9.31
CA GLN A 12 -12.96 17.44 -9.46
C GLN A 12 -13.85 16.19 -9.42
N ALA A 13 -14.81 16.16 -8.48
CA ALA A 13 -15.78 15.08 -8.41
C ALA A 13 -16.61 14.97 -9.70
N LEU A 14 -17.05 16.11 -10.25
CA LEU A 14 -17.78 16.16 -11.52
C LEU A 14 -16.92 15.72 -12.70
N THR A 15 -15.65 16.12 -12.76
CA THR A 15 -14.71 15.68 -13.81
C THR A 15 -14.51 14.18 -13.78
N LEU A 16 -14.24 13.60 -12.60
CA LEU A 16 -14.12 12.14 -12.45
C LEU A 16 -15.38 11.41 -12.89
N LEU A 17 -16.57 11.89 -12.48
CA LEU A 17 -17.86 11.30 -12.89
C LEU A 17 -18.06 11.38 -14.41
N ARG A 18 -17.73 12.52 -15.03
CA ARG A 18 -17.81 12.70 -16.49
C ARG A 18 -16.85 11.77 -17.23
N ASN A 19 -15.61 11.66 -16.78
CA ASN A 19 -14.62 10.77 -17.39
C ASN A 19 -15.06 9.31 -17.25
N THR A 20 -15.56 8.90 -16.07
CA THR A 20 -16.11 7.56 -15.83
C THR A 20 -17.25 7.22 -16.77
N HIS A 21 -18.17 8.17 -17.00
CA HIS A 21 -19.27 7.98 -17.94
C HIS A 21 -18.74 7.88 -19.38
N ARG A 22 -17.74 8.69 -19.76
CA ARG A 22 -17.22 8.75 -21.12
C ARG A 22 -16.44 7.49 -21.48
N ASP A 23 -15.44 7.16 -20.67
CA ASP A 23 -14.53 6.04 -20.86
C ASP A 23 -13.95 5.62 -19.51
N LEU A 24 -14.40 4.46 -19.02
CA LEU A 24 -13.91 3.88 -17.77
C LEU A 24 -12.38 3.63 -17.81
N GLY A 25 -11.82 3.38 -19.01
CA GLY A 25 -10.39 3.16 -19.21
C GLY A 25 -9.52 4.39 -18.96
N GLU A 26 -10.10 5.61 -18.97
CA GLU A 26 -9.38 6.84 -18.62
C GLU A 26 -9.20 7.01 -17.10
N VAL A 27 -10.07 6.39 -16.31
CA VAL A 27 -10.10 6.57 -14.85
C VAL A 27 -9.75 5.30 -14.08
N ALA A 28 -9.79 4.13 -14.71
CA ALA A 28 -9.46 2.86 -14.08
C ALA A 28 -8.94 1.81 -15.06
N SER A 29 -8.06 0.95 -14.57
CA SER A 29 -7.55 -0.25 -15.26
C SER A 29 -7.37 -1.36 -14.22
N TRP A 30 -7.67 -2.60 -14.57
CA TRP A 30 -7.50 -3.73 -13.66
C TRP A 30 -7.15 -5.01 -14.41
N SER A 31 -6.54 -5.95 -13.69
CA SER A 31 -6.35 -7.33 -14.14
C SER A 31 -6.47 -8.23 -12.93
N LEU A 32 -7.56 -9.01 -12.87
CA LEU A 32 -7.92 -9.85 -11.72
C LEU A 32 -8.24 -11.30 -12.11
N ALA A 33 -8.11 -11.64 -13.40
CA ALA A 33 -8.60 -12.90 -13.96
C ALA A 33 -7.94 -14.15 -13.34
N GLU A 34 -6.69 -14.02 -12.88
CA GLU A 34 -5.90 -15.11 -12.30
C GLU A 34 -6.13 -15.29 -10.79
N LEU A 35 -7.00 -14.47 -10.16
CA LEU A 35 -7.28 -14.57 -8.73
C LEU A 35 -8.41 -15.58 -8.44
N GLU A 36 -8.21 -16.37 -7.40
CA GLU A 36 -9.19 -17.33 -6.91
C GLU A 36 -10.10 -16.68 -5.86
N LEU A 37 -11.42 -16.93 -5.97
CA LEU A 37 -12.39 -16.38 -5.02
C LEU A 37 -12.18 -16.96 -3.62
N GLY A 38 -12.28 -16.10 -2.60
CA GLY A 38 -12.17 -16.47 -1.19
C GLY A 38 -10.77 -16.92 -0.73
N LYS A 39 -9.79 -17.05 -1.64
CA LYS A 39 -8.42 -17.45 -1.29
C LYS A 39 -7.72 -16.34 -0.48
N PRO A 40 -6.96 -16.68 0.58
CA PRO A 40 -6.21 -15.69 1.37
C PRO A 40 -5.33 -14.81 0.48
N THR A 41 -5.44 -13.50 0.65
CA THR A 41 -4.89 -12.51 -0.30
C THR A 41 -4.05 -11.46 0.41
N ILE A 42 -2.85 -11.21 -0.10
CA ILE A 42 -2.01 -10.05 0.26
C ILE A 42 -2.48 -8.85 -0.56
N TYR A 43 -2.85 -7.75 0.12
CA TYR A 43 -3.27 -6.50 -0.49
C TYR A 43 -2.13 -5.49 -0.39
N LEU A 44 -1.39 -5.33 -1.48
CA LEU A 44 -0.39 -4.27 -1.59
C LEU A 44 -1.08 -2.98 -1.99
N THR A 45 -0.84 -1.90 -1.26
CA THR A 45 -1.53 -0.62 -1.48
C THR A 45 -0.53 0.49 -1.79
N THR A 46 -0.74 1.21 -2.88
CA THR A 46 0.14 2.31 -3.30
C THR A 46 -0.68 3.57 -3.59
N ALA A 47 -0.35 4.66 -2.90
CA ALA A 47 -0.75 6.00 -3.28
C ALA A 47 0.37 6.60 -4.15
N THR A 48 0.05 7.11 -5.33
CA THR A 48 1.05 7.63 -6.26
C THR A 48 0.55 8.91 -6.93
N SER A 49 1.49 9.77 -7.33
CA SER A 49 1.18 11.07 -7.93
C SER A 49 2.21 11.39 -9.01
N PRO A 50 1.84 11.97 -10.16
CA PRO A 50 2.84 12.49 -11.10
C PRO A 50 3.57 13.69 -10.50
N ASN A 51 3.10 14.18 -9.35
CA ASN A 51 3.69 15.27 -8.61
C ASN A 51 4.69 14.84 -7.52
N SER A 52 4.88 13.53 -7.28
CA SER A 52 5.80 12.99 -6.24
C SER A 52 7.28 13.26 -6.56
N ASN A 53 8.20 12.98 -5.64
CA ASN A 53 9.64 13.17 -5.92
C ASN A 53 10.17 12.22 -7.01
N ALA A 54 9.46 11.12 -7.27
CA ALA A 54 9.80 10.11 -8.27
C ALA A 54 9.35 10.47 -9.71
N ARG A 55 8.78 11.66 -9.98
CA ARG A 55 7.99 11.99 -11.20
C ARG A 55 8.44 11.31 -12.50
N ALA A 56 9.70 11.51 -12.88
CA ALA A 56 10.23 11.07 -14.18
C ALA A 56 10.47 9.55 -14.23
N LEU A 57 10.68 8.92 -13.08
CA LEU A 57 11.09 7.52 -12.95
C LEU A 57 9.99 6.62 -12.37
N ARG A 58 8.78 7.14 -12.11
CA ARG A 58 7.64 6.35 -11.60
C ARG A 58 7.43 5.04 -12.36
N PRO A 59 7.47 4.98 -13.71
CA PRO A 59 7.33 3.70 -14.42
C PRO A 59 8.41 2.68 -14.04
N GLN A 60 9.65 3.12 -13.82
CA GLN A 60 10.77 2.26 -13.45
C GLN A 60 10.63 1.73 -12.01
N TYR A 61 10.13 2.55 -11.09
CA TYR A 61 9.78 2.12 -9.75
C TYR A 61 8.67 1.07 -9.75
N PHE A 62 7.58 1.30 -10.49
CA PHE A 62 6.52 0.31 -10.64
C PHE A 62 7.02 -1.00 -11.26
N ARG A 63 7.95 -0.92 -12.21
CA ARG A 63 8.61 -2.10 -12.79
C ARG A 63 9.45 -2.85 -11.75
N ARG A 64 10.22 -2.15 -10.89
CA ARG A 64 11.00 -2.76 -9.80
C ARG A 64 10.10 -3.54 -8.85
N HIS A 65 9.00 -2.93 -8.42
CA HIS A 65 7.99 -3.56 -7.57
C HIS A 65 7.36 -4.78 -8.25
N GLY A 66 6.93 -4.62 -9.52
CA GLY A 66 6.37 -5.71 -10.31
C GLY A 66 7.32 -6.92 -10.40
N LYS A 67 8.63 -6.70 -10.64
CA LYS A 67 9.63 -7.77 -10.65
C LYS A 67 9.79 -8.45 -9.29
N ALA A 68 9.78 -7.70 -8.19
CA ALA A 68 9.89 -8.27 -6.85
C ALA A 68 8.67 -9.14 -6.49
N ILE A 69 7.47 -8.65 -6.80
CA ILE A 69 6.21 -9.38 -6.55
C ILE A 69 6.13 -10.63 -7.44
N GLN A 70 6.45 -10.50 -8.74
CA GLN A 70 6.45 -11.62 -9.67
C GLN A 70 7.46 -12.70 -9.27
N SER A 71 8.65 -12.29 -8.81
CA SER A 71 9.66 -13.23 -8.31
C SER A 71 9.11 -14.09 -7.17
N TRP A 72 8.38 -13.48 -6.21
CA TRP A 72 7.70 -14.22 -5.16
C TRP A 72 6.63 -15.16 -5.73
N ILE A 73 5.77 -14.68 -6.64
CA ILE A 73 4.75 -15.51 -7.33
C ILE A 73 5.37 -16.75 -7.96
N SER A 74 6.48 -16.59 -8.67
CA SER A 74 7.18 -17.65 -9.39
C SER A 74 7.79 -18.73 -8.48
N GLN A 75 8.05 -18.40 -7.21
CA GLN A 75 8.61 -19.32 -6.21
C GLN A 75 7.54 -20.27 -5.63
N GLY A 76 6.28 -20.15 -6.07
CA GLY A 76 5.23 -21.16 -5.81
C GLY A 76 4.37 -20.90 -4.57
N ASN A 77 4.28 -19.65 -4.11
CA ASN A 77 3.39 -19.07 -3.07
C ASN A 77 2.77 -20.03 -2.03
N PRO A 78 2.97 -19.80 -0.71
CA PRO A 78 2.51 -20.70 0.36
C PRO A 78 0.98 -20.67 0.62
N GLY A 79 0.15 -20.86 -0.41
CA GLY A 79 -1.32 -20.83 -0.32
C GLY A 79 -1.94 -19.44 -0.38
N TRP A 80 -1.12 -18.41 -0.61
CA TRP A 80 -1.53 -17.01 -0.71
C TRP A 80 -1.56 -16.52 -2.16
N GLN A 81 -2.46 -15.60 -2.46
CA GLN A 81 -2.40 -14.78 -3.67
C GLN A 81 -2.08 -13.33 -3.31
N VAL A 82 -1.75 -12.50 -4.31
CA VAL A 82 -1.41 -11.09 -4.12
C VAL A 82 -2.17 -10.24 -5.13
N VAL A 83 -2.67 -9.09 -4.67
CA VAL A 83 -3.28 -8.06 -5.51
C VAL A 83 -2.70 -6.71 -5.17
N TRP A 84 -2.39 -5.92 -6.20
CA TRP A 84 -1.86 -4.57 -6.06
C TRP A 84 -2.95 -3.53 -6.32
N VAL A 85 -3.32 -2.78 -5.28
CA VAL A 85 -4.33 -1.71 -5.33
C VAL A 85 -3.63 -0.36 -5.36
N VAL A 86 -3.81 0.38 -6.45
CA VAL A 86 -3.08 1.62 -6.75
C VAL A 86 -4.05 2.78 -6.95
N ALA A 87 -3.83 3.89 -6.23
CA ALA A 87 -4.60 5.12 -6.39
C ALA A 87 -3.71 6.25 -6.92
N GLU A 88 -4.10 6.83 -8.05
CA GLU A 88 -3.47 8.00 -8.66
C GLU A 88 -4.07 9.29 -8.08
N ASP A 89 -3.24 10.21 -7.58
CA ASP A 89 -3.62 11.59 -7.22
C ASP A 89 -3.73 12.48 -8.48
N GLU A 90 -4.57 12.05 -9.43
CA GLU A 90 -4.96 12.77 -10.65
C GLU A 90 -6.40 12.43 -11.04
N GLU A 91 -6.95 13.17 -12.00
CA GLU A 91 -8.30 12.96 -12.55
C GLU A 91 -8.38 11.87 -13.63
N VAL A 92 -7.22 11.37 -14.09
CA VAL A 92 -7.05 10.27 -15.04
C VAL A 92 -5.86 9.41 -14.63
N ILE A 93 -5.86 8.14 -15.01
CA ILE A 93 -4.72 7.25 -14.76
C ILE A 93 -3.55 7.54 -15.72
N ASP A 94 -2.31 7.32 -15.27
CA ASP A 94 -1.13 7.47 -16.12
C ASP A 94 -1.02 6.24 -17.07
N PRO A 95 -1.03 6.44 -18.41
CA PRO A 95 -0.91 5.34 -19.36
C PRO A 95 0.39 4.56 -19.26
N ARG A 96 1.47 5.19 -18.78
CA ARG A 96 2.78 4.55 -18.57
C ARG A 96 2.73 3.59 -17.38
N ILE A 97 2.12 4.01 -16.28
CA ILE A 97 1.92 3.16 -15.09
C ILE A 97 0.97 2.00 -15.42
N SER A 98 -0.13 2.29 -16.13
CA SER A 98 -1.05 1.26 -16.62
C SER A 98 -0.34 0.19 -17.46
N ARG A 99 0.60 0.61 -18.32
CA ARG A 99 1.41 -0.32 -19.13
C ARG A 99 2.38 -1.13 -18.27
N MET A 100 3.01 -0.52 -17.26
CA MET A 100 3.92 -1.23 -16.35
C MET A 100 3.16 -2.28 -15.52
N LEU A 101 2.00 -1.93 -14.97
CA LEU A 101 1.15 -2.86 -14.22
C LEU A 101 0.73 -4.06 -15.09
N ARG A 102 0.25 -3.83 -16.31
CA ARG A 102 -0.07 -4.93 -17.25
C ARG A 102 1.13 -5.83 -17.55
N LYS A 103 2.31 -5.25 -17.76
CA LYS A 103 3.53 -6.00 -18.06
C LYS A 103 4.11 -6.75 -16.88
N SER A 104 3.79 -6.34 -15.66
CA SER A 104 4.26 -7.02 -14.45
C SER A 104 3.62 -8.39 -14.24
N GLU A 105 2.48 -8.64 -14.90
CA GLU A 105 1.65 -9.84 -14.70
C GLU A 105 1.17 -10.04 -13.25
N VAL A 106 1.36 -9.04 -12.39
CA VAL A 106 0.82 -8.99 -11.04
C VAL A 106 -0.65 -8.59 -11.13
N PRO A 107 -1.59 -9.32 -10.49
CA PRO A 107 -2.98 -8.89 -10.40
C PRO A 107 -3.10 -7.51 -9.75
N TYR A 108 -3.90 -6.62 -10.34
CA TYR A 108 -3.97 -5.23 -9.90
C TYR A 108 -5.33 -4.56 -10.12
N ILE A 109 -5.56 -3.51 -9.36
CA ILE A 109 -6.60 -2.49 -9.58
C ILE A 109 -5.90 -1.14 -9.52
N TYR A 110 -6.03 -0.35 -10.58
CA TYR A 110 -5.44 0.99 -10.68
C TYR A 110 -6.52 2.00 -11.03
N PHE A 111 -6.64 3.06 -10.25
CA PHE A 111 -7.68 4.06 -10.47
C PHE A 111 -7.25 5.48 -10.13
N ALA A 112 -7.86 6.43 -10.81
CA ALA A 112 -7.80 7.86 -10.53
C ALA A 112 -8.65 8.20 -9.31
N TYR A 113 -8.06 8.83 -8.30
CA TYR A 113 -8.77 9.32 -7.12
C TYR A 113 -9.19 10.79 -7.27
N GLY A 114 -8.48 11.58 -8.06
CA GLY A 114 -8.63 13.04 -8.15
C GLY A 114 -7.55 13.80 -7.38
N LEU A 115 -7.26 15.02 -7.85
CA LEU A 115 -6.15 15.84 -7.37
C LEU A 115 -6.46 16.47 -6.00
N THR A 116 -6.02 15.86 -4.93
CA THR A 116 -6.24 16.38 -3.56
C THR A 116 -5.08 17.20 -3.01
N ARG A 117 -3.84 16.92 -3.43
CA ARG A 117 -2.62 17.44 -2.79
C ARG A 117 -2.59 17.22 -1.27
N ALA A 118 -3.32 16.23 -0.76
CA ALA A 118 -3.49 15.96 0.68
C ALA A 118 -2.46 14.96 1.21
N TRP A 119 -1.18 15.14 0.85
CA TRP A 119 -0.06 14.29 1.29
C TRP A 119 -0.25 12.78 1.08
N GLY A 120 -1.08 12.38 0.10
CA GLY A 120 -1.40 10.97 -0.17
C GLY A 120 -2.44 10.34 0.77
N ASN A 121 -2.91 11.04 1.81
CA ASN A 121 -3.84 10.47 2.80
C ASN A 121 -5.21 10.15 2.22
N ALA A 122 -5.69 10.95 1.27
CA ALA A 122 -6.93 10.69 0.56
C ALA A 122 -6.84 9.39 -0.27
N GLN A 123 -5.70 9.19 -0.95
CA GLN A 123 -5.40 7.99 -1.73
C GLN A 123 -5.21 6.77 -0.82
N LYS A 124 -4.50 6.90 0.31
CA LYS A 124 -4.40 5.86 1.35
C LYS A 124 -5.79 5.43 1.84
N ASN A 125 -6.69 6.37 2.12
CA ASN A 125 -8.08 6.03 2.45
C ASN A 125 -8.79 5.27 1.31
N ALA A 126 -8.58 5.69 0.06
CA ALA A 126 -9.24 5.09 -1.10
C ALA A 126 -8.80 3.64 -1.37
N VAL A 127 -7.49 3.38 -1.31
CA VAL A 127 -6.96 2.02 -1.47
C VAL A 127 -7.43 1.12 -0.33
N LEU A 128 -7.53 1.63 0.90
CA LEU A 128 -8.11 0.87 2.02
C LEU A 128 -9.60 0.56 1.82
N GLN A 129 -10.38 1.48 1.29
CA GLN A 129 -11.80 1.21 0.98
C GLN A 129 -11.97 0.18 -0.13
N MET A 130 -11.10 0.23 -1.15
CA MET A 130 -11.08 -0.81 -2.19
C MET A 130 -10.70 -2.17 -1.60
N THR A 131 -9.65 -2.22 -0.78
CA THR A 131 -9.24 -3.44 -0.07
C THR A 131 -10.36 -3.99 0.83
N TYR A 132 -11.09 -3.13 1.54
CA TYR A 132 -12.26 -3.54 2.32
C TYR A 132 -13.34 -4.13 1.41
N ALA A 133 -13.68 -3.47 0.30
CA ALA A 133 -14.67 -3.97 -0.65
C ALA A 133 -14.28 -5.34 -1.26
N LEU A 134 -13.00 -5.59 -1.47
CA LEU A 134 -12.49 -6.87 -1.98
C LEU A 134 -12.48 -7.98 -0.94
N SER A 135 -12.21 -7.66 0.33
CA SER A 135 -11.95 -8.64 1.38
C SER A 135 -13.10 -8.87 2.37
N ASN A 136 -14.09 -7.99 2.41
CA ASN A 136 -15.16 -8.05 3.41
C ASN A 136 -15.98 -9.34 3.33
N SER A 137 -16.19 -10.02 4.45
CA SER A 137 -16.81 -11.35 4.51
C SER A 137 -18.24 -11.45 3.94
N ASN A 138 -18.99 -10.34 3.89
CA ASN A 138 -20.37 -10.35 3.41
C ASN A 138 -20.51 -10.22 1.88
N SER A 139 -19.50 -9.68 1.20
CA SER A 139 -19.62 -9.26 -0.20
C SER A 139 -18.32 -9.21 -0.99
N GLY A 140 -17.20 -9.47 -0.33
CA GLY A 140 -15.86 -9.45 -0.91
C GLY A 140 -15.64 -10.66 -1.80
N LEU A 141 -14.85 -10.46 -2.84
CA LEU A 141 -14.49 -11.50 -3.80
C LEU A 141 -13.31 -12.35 -3.30
N LEU A 142 -12.45 -11.77 -2.47
CA LEU A 142 -11.15 -12.31 -2.08
C LEU A 142 -11.13 -12.62 -0.58
N GLY A 143 -10.23 -13.52 -0.16
CA GLY A 143 -10.06 -13.88 1.25
C GLY A 143 -9.35 -12.78 2.05
N HIS A 144 -9.55 -12.81 3.37
CA HIS A 144 -8.80 -11.95 4.29
C HIS A 144 -7.30 -12.21 4.23
N GLY A 145 -6.52 -11.19 4.58
CA GLY A 145 -5.07 -11.26 4.54
C GLY A 145 -4.37 -9.95 4.85
N PRO A 146 -3.04 -9.91 4.77
CA PRO A 146 -2.26 -8.72 5.09
C PRO A 146 -2.55 -7.58 4.11
N VAL A 147 -2.72 -6.38 4.65
CA VAL A 147 -2.74 -5.12 3.93
C VAL A 147 -1.43 -4.41 4.20
N TYR A 148 -0.72 -4.00 3.16
CA TYR A 148 0.61 -3.44 3.27
C TYR A 148 0.79 -2.20 2.40
N GLY A 149 1.29 -1.12 3.00
CA GLY A 149 1.63 0.12 2.32
C GLY A 149 2.95 -0.02 1.56
N LEU A 150 2.90 0.11 0.24
CA LEU A 150 4.07 0.13 -0.63
C LEU A 150 4.10 1.47 -1.36
N ASP A 151 4.81 2.45 -0.81
CA ASP A 151 4.97 3.73 -1.50
C ASP A 151 5.74 3.53 -2.81
N ASP A 152 5.45 4.38 -3.79
CA ASP A 152 5.92 4.15 -5.15
C ASP A 152 7.45 4.13 -5.25
N ASP A 153 8.16 4.88 -4.42
CA ASP A 153 9.63 4.96 -4.39
C ASP A 153 10.31 4.02 -3.37
N ASN A 154 9.55 3.20 -2.66
CA ASN A 154 10.12 2.17 -1.77
C ASN A 154 10.89 1.11 -2.57
N LYS A 155 11.76 0.36 -1.91
CA LYS A 155 12.30 -0.91 -2.41
C LYS A 155 11.86 -2.01 -1.48
N MET A 156 11.36 -3.11 -2.03
CA MET A 156 11.10 -4.35 -1.30
C MET A 156 11.86 -5.51 -1.94
N LEU A 157 12.28 -6.47 -1.12
CA LEU A 157 12.68 -7.79 -1.60
C LEU A 157 11.47 -8.75 -1.59
N PRO A 158 11.44 -9.78 -2.46
CA PRO A 158 10.35 -10.77 -2.50
C PRO A 158 10.03 -11.40 -1.15
N GLU A 159 11.05 -11.59 -0.30
CA GLU A 159 10.94 -12.19 1.03
C GLU A 159 10.02 -11.41 1.97
N LEU A 160 9.81 -10.11 1.73
CA LEU A 160 8.87 -9.30 2.49
C LEU A 160 7.47 -9.93 2.47
N LEU A 161 7.02 -10.47 1.34
CA LEU A 161 5.69 -11.08 1.23
C LEU A 161 5.53 -12.30 2.15
N ASN A 162 6.61 -13.05 2.42
CA ASN A 162 6.60 -14.14 3.41
C ASN A 162 6.55 -13.63 4.86
N ILE A 163 7.00 -12.40 5.12
CA ILE A 163 6.87 -11.77 6.43
C ILE A 163 5.43 -11.28 6.61
N LEU A 164 4.83 -10.67 5.59
CA LEU A 164 3.46 -10.15 5.64
C LEU A 164 2.45 -11.24 6.00
N THR A 165 2.59 -12.45 5.46
CA THR A 165 1.64 -13.56 5.72
C THR A 165 1.60 -14.04 7.17
N LYS A 166 2.56 -13.61 8.02
CA LYS A 166 2.60 -13.96 9.44
C LYS A 166 1.68 -13.11 10.30
N VAL A 167 1.17 -12.00 9.78
CA VAL A 167 0.38 -11.06 10.59
C VAL A 167 -0.96 -11.67 11.01
N THR A 168 -1.27 -11.59 12.31
CA THR A 168 -2.57 -11.99 12.83
C THR A 168 -3.50 -10.79 12.93
N ARG A 169 -3.03 -9.67 13.50
CA ARG A 169 -3.79 -8.42 13.63
C ARG A 169 -3.04 -7.25 13.03
N VAL A 170 -1.96 -6.81 13.68
CA VAL A 170 -1.13 -5.67 13.26
C VAL A 170 0.31 -6.08 13.53
N GLY A 171 1.17 -5.97 12.52
CA GLY A 171 2.55 -6.38 12.61
C GLY A 171 3.51 -5.32 12.09
N ALA A 172 4.70 -5.29 12.66
CA ALA A 172 5.77 -4.35 12.31
C ALA A 172 7.08 -5.08 12.02
N PHE A 173 7.93 -4.43 11.22
CA PHE A 173 9.27 -4.90 10.86
C PHE A 173 10.17 -3.72 10.46
N PRO A 174 11.50 -3.86 10.50
CA PRO A 174 12.42 -2.79 10.15
C PRO A 174 12.31 -2.30 8.70
N VAL A 175 12.43 -1.00 8.51
CA VAL A 175 12.56 -0.30 7.22
C VAL A 175 13.87 0.48 7.17
N GLY A 176 14.60 0.32 6.08
CA GLY A 176 15.87 1.02 5.85
C GLY A 176 15.67 2.44 5.30
N ASN A 177 16.75 3.23 5.32
CA ASN A 177 16.81 4.64 4.94
C ASN A 177 15.99 5.58 5.85
N LEU A 178 15.71 5.12 7.06
CA LEU A 178 15.01 5.86 8.11
C LEU A 178 15.81 5.76 9.42
N GLY A 179 15.38 6.45 10.47
CA GLY A 179 16.02 6.38 11.78
C GLY A 179 17.47 6.90 11.85
N TYR A 180 18.08 6.83 13.03
CA TYR A 180 19.42 7.37 13.29
C TYR A 180 20.54 6.50 12.70
N GLU A 181 20.37 5.18 12.71
CA GLU A 181 21.35 4.20 12.21
C GLU A 181 21.01 3.71 10.79
N GLY A 182 20.14 4.43 10.08
CA GLY A 182 19.66 4.04 8.75
C GLY A 182 18.57 2.96 8.76
N TRP A 183 18.07 2.60 9.95
CA TRP A 183 16.88 1.76 10.13
C TRP A 183 15.89 2.37 11.12
N GLU A 184 14.60 2.22 10.82
CA GLU A 184 13.48 2.41 11.75
C GLU A 184 12.77 1.06 11.95
N GLY A 185 12.33 0.73 13.17
CA GLY A 185 11.71 -0.57 13.42
C GLY A 185 11.31 -0.85 14.86
N PRO A 186 10.76 -2.05 15.14
CA PRO A 186 10.28 -2.42 16.47
C PRO A 186 11.42 -2.64 17.49
N ILE A 187 11.28 -2.06 18.68
CA ILE A 187 12.05 -2.38 19.88
C ILE A 187 11.22 -3.34 20.73
N VAL A 188 11.81 -4.47 21.11
CA VAL A 188 11.14 -5.53 21.86
C VAL A 188 11.76 -5.72 23.26
N ASP A 189 10.95 -6.13 24.23
CA ASP A 189 11.42 -6.57 25.55
C ASP A 189 12.00 -8.01 25.52
N GLU A 190 12.42 -8.53 26.67
CA GLU A 190 13.03 -9.86 26.80
C GLU A 190 12.05 -10.98 26.41
N GLU A 191 10.75 -10.72 26.55
CA GLU A 191 9.65 -11.61 26.16
C GLU A 191 9.29 -11.50 24.67
N GLY A 192 9.93 -10.60 23.92
CA GLY A 192 9.67 -10.38 22.50
C GLY A 192 8.42 -9.55 22.21
N VAL A 193 7.87 -8.85 23.20
CA VAL A 193 6.75 -7.92 23.03
C VAL A 193 7.28 -6.58 22.57
N MET A 194 6.63 -5.98 21.56
CA MET A 194 6.98 -4.64 21.10
C MET A 194 6.67 -3.59 22.18
N ILE A 195 7.69 -2.86 22.62
CA ILE A 195 7.56 -1.84 23.67
C ILE A 195 7.78 -0.42 23.17
N ASP A 196 8.52 -0.26 22.08
CA ASP A 196 8.83 1.02 21.48
C ASP A 196 9.23 0.84 20.00
N THR A 197 9.57 1.94 19.34
CA THR A 197 10.09 2.01 17.98
C THR A 197 11.44 2.72 17.97
N GLU A 198 12.42 2.15 17.29
CA GLU A 198 13.64 2.86 16.96
C GLU A 198 13.32 3.84 15.83
N SER A 199 13.26 5.14 16.12
CA SER A 199 12.97 6.17 15.11
C SER A 199 13.62 7.51 15.45
N GLY A 200 13.89 8.30 14.40
CA GLY A 200 14.32 9.70 14.51
C GLY A 200 13.22 10.65 15.01
N TRP A 201 11.97 10.18 15.02
CA TRP A 201 10.78 10.94 15.41
C TRP A 201 10.15 10.29 16.64
N LYS A 202 9.63 11.09 17.57
CA LYS A 202 8.90 10.57 18.74
C LYS A 202 7.41 10.79 18.57
N ARG A 203 6.69 9.73 18.17
CA ARG A 203 5.23 9.64 18.11
C ARG A 203 4.74 8.43 18.93
N LYS A 204 3.43 8.28 19.09
CA LYS A 204 2.85 7.10 19.78
C LYS A 204 3.21 5.80 19.07
N PHE A 205 3.19 5.82 17.74
CA PHE A 205 3.77 4.80 16.87
C PHE A 205 4.69 5.52 15.89
N SER A 206 6.00 5.32 16.02
CA SER A 206 6.99 5.87 15.09
C SER A 206 7.36 4.77 14.09
N LEU A 207 6.39 4.48 13.22
CA LEU A 207 6.53 3.54 12.11
C LEU A 207 6.11 4.25 10.83
N ASP A 208 6.99 4.20 9.83
CA ASP A 208 6.69 4.54 8.45
C ASP A 208 5.56 3.67 7.85
N TYR A 209 4.92 4.16 6.78
CA TYR A 209 3.85 3.44 6.09
C TYR A 209 4.30 2.07 5.56
N GLY A 210 5.56 1.96 5.13
CA GLY A 210 6.18 0.72 4.70
C GLY A 210 6.72 -0.17 5.82
N ALA A 211 6.59 0.24 7.09
CA ALA A 211 7.14 -0.46 8.26
C ALA A 211 6.14 -1.34 9.03
N TYR A 212 4.89 -1.39 8.56
CA TYR A 212 3.85 -2.20 9.19
C TYR A 212 2.88 -2.80 8.18
N THR A 213 2.17 -3.82 8.63
CA THR A 213 1.06 -4.46 7.93
C THR A 213 -0.04 -4.81 8.91
N PHE A 214 -1.26 -5.02 8.43
CA PHE A 214 -2.37 -5.42 9.29
C PHE A 214 -3.32 -6.33 8.54
N ASN A 215 -4.08 -7.14 9.27
CA ASN A 215 -5.04 -8.06 8.68
C ASN A 215 -6.28 -7.30 8.19
N SER A 216 -6.71 -7.54 6.95
CA SER A 216 -7.84 -6.84 6.31
C SER A 216 -9.17 -7.02 7.05
N SER A 217 -9.31 -8.05 7.88
CA SER A 217 -10.47 -8.22 8.77
C SER A 217 -10.68 -7.05 9.73
N LEU A 218 -9.61 -6.32 10.07
CA LEU A 218 -9.70 -5.12 10.91
C LEU A 218 -10.42 -3.97 10.19
N LEU A 219 -10.44 -3.93 8.86
CA LEU A 219 -11.13 -2.84 8.15
C LEU A 219 -12.65 -2.83 8.43
N GLY A 220 -13.25 -4.00 8.66
CA GLY A 220 -14.67 -4.10 9.03
C GLY A 220 -14.98 -3.67 10.47
N THR A 221 -13.99 -3.61 11.36
CA THR A 221 -14.17 -3.17 12.74
C THR A 221 -14.06 -1.65 12.89
N LEU A 222 -13.55 -0.98 11.86
CA LEU A 222 -13.46 0.48 11.77
C LEU A 222 -14.83 1.07 11.41
N ILE A 223 -15.83 0.91 12.29
CA ILE A 223 -17.21 1.38 12.12
C ILE A 223 -17.27 2.90 12.34
N THR A 224 -16.56 3.65 11.50
CA THR A 224 -16.66 5.09 11.39
C THR A 224 -16.56 5.46 9.93
N ALA A 225 -17.69 5.35 9.24
CA ALA A 225 -17.86 5.93 7.91
C ALA A 225 -17.61 7.45 7.95
N PRO A 226 -17.13 8.08 6.85
CA PRO A 226 -16.79 7.52 5.54
C PRO A 226 -15.27 7.30 5.31
N ALA A 227 -14.43 7.39 6.33
CA ALA A 227 -12.97 7.35 6.18
C ALA A 227 -12.33 6.29 7.10
N LEU A 228 -11.70 5.29 6.48
CA LEU A 228 -10.87 4.29 7.18
C LEU A 228 -9.56 4.92 7.63
N TRP A 229 -8.96 5.75 6.78
CA TRP A 229 -7.84 6.63 7.10
C TRP A 229 -8.36 8.05 7.35
N LYS A 230 -8.43 8.46 8.62
CA LYS A 230 -9.09 9.72 9.03
C LYS A 230 -8.17 10.93 9.01
N HIS A 231 -6.86 10.72 9.07
CA HIS A 231 -5.91 11.82 9.13
C HIS A 231 -5.88 12.58 7.81
N THR A 232 -5.94 13.90 7.89
CA THR A 232 -6.05 14.76 6.69
C THR A 232 -4.91 15.76 6.55
N SER A 233 -4.02 15.85 7.54
CA SER A 233 -2.81 16.68 7.52
C SER A 233 -1.55 15.87 7.17
N TYR A 234 -0.37 16.49 7.15
CA TYR A 234 0.90 15.78 6.99
C TYR A 234 1.07 14.64 8.02
N ALA A 235 1.75 13.55 7.63
CA ALA A 235 1.83 12.26 8.35
C ALA A 235 0.48 11.49 8.38
N GLY A 236 0.20 10.73 9.45
CA GLY A 236 -1.06 10.03 9.68
C GLY A 236 -0.92 8.57 10.10
N GLU A 237 0.28 8.00 9.99
CA GLU A 237 0.56 6.60 10.30
C GLU A 237 0.31 6.28 11.77
N SER A 238 0.72 7.19 12.67
CA SER A 238 0.56 7.00 14.12
C SER A 238 -0.91 7.00 14.53
N GLU A 239 -1.71 7.90 13.95
CA GLU A 239 -3.14 8.01 14.18
C GLU A 239 -3.89 6.79 13.64
N PHE A 240 -3.47 6.29 12.47
CA PHE A 240 -4.04 5.07 11.91
C PHE A 240 -3.70 3.83 12.74
N LEU A 241 -2.44 3.67 13.17
CA LEU A 241 -2.02 2.58 14.04
C LEU A 241 -2.69 2.63 15.41
N GLU A 242 -2.88 3.82 15.98
CA GLU A 242 -3.68 3.99 17.19
C GLU A 242 -5.11 3.48 17.00
N GLN A 243 -5.71 3.71 15.83
CA GLN A 243 -7.05 3.24 15.52
C GLN A 243 -7.14 1.71 15.42
N ILE A 244 -6.17 1.03 14.81
CA ILE A 244 -6.24 -0.43 14.55
C ILE A 244 -5.59 -1.30 15.63
N ALA A 245 -4.54 -0.80 16.30
CA ALA A 245 -3.79 -1.53 17.33
C ALA A 245 -4.15 -1.05 18.75
N GLY A 246 -4.47 0.24 18.92
CA GLY A 246 -4.73 0.88 20.22
C GLY A 246 -3.48 1.10 21.07
N ASN A 247 -2.62 0.09 21.18
CA ASN A 247 -1.41 0.07 22.00
C ASN A 247 -0.25 -0.60 21.24
N ILE A 248 0.97 -0.07 21.41
CA ILE A 248 2.20 -0.61 20.80
C ILE A 248 2.49 -2.06 21.21
N ARG A 249 2.13 -2.46 22.43
CA ARG A 249 2.27 -3.84 22.92
C ARG A 249 1.36 -4.85 22.20
N HIS A 250 0.37 -4.38 21.45
CA HIS A 250 -0.48 -5.23 20.62
C HIS A 250 0.04 -5.38 19.18
N VAL A 251 1.15 -4.72 18.84
CA VAL A 251 1.78 -4.83 17.53
C VAL A 251 2.76 -6.01 17.56
N GLU A 252 2.61 -6.90 16.59
CA GLU A 252 3.40 -8.12 16.45
C GLU A 252 4.74 -7.79 15.77
N PRO A 253 5.90 -8.01 16.40
CA PRO A 253 7.18 -7.86 15.72
C PRO A 253 7.40 -9.05 14.77
N LEU A 254 6.91 -8.94 13.53
CA LEU A 254 6.92 -10.03 12.55
C LEU A 254 8.33 -10.49 12.18
N CYS A 255 9.29 -9.58 12.36
CA CYS A 255 10.70 -9.81 12.21
C CYS A 255 11.47 -8.60 12.78
N SER A 256 12.45 -8.83 13.66
CA SER A 256 13.19 -7.74 14.33
C SER A 256 14.51 -7.33 13.66
N LYS A 257 15.06 -8.16 12.75
CA LYS A 257 16.39 -7.92 12.14
C LYS A 257 16.46 -8.11 10.62
N CYS A 258 15.32 -8.27 9.95
CA CYS A 258 15.28 -8.39 8.49
C CYS A 258 15.60 -7.04 7.84
N ARG A 259 16.25 -7.13 6.68
CA ARG A 259 16.59 -6.02 5.81
C ARG A 259 15.95 -6.28 4.46
N VAL A 260 14.62 -6.15 4.37
CA VAL A 260 13.84 -6.53 3.18
C VAL A 260 13.03 -5.38 2.57
N VAL A 261 13.06 -4.20 3.20
CA VAL A 261 12.37 -3.01 2.72
C VAL A 261 13.14 -1.74 3.06
N TRP A 262 13.10 -0.77 2.15
CA TRP A 262 13.73 0.55 2.29
C TRP A 262 12.81 1.63 1.77
N HIS A 263 12.72 2.73 2.50
CA HIS A 263 11.98 3.93 2.13
C HIS A 263 12.84 4.81 1.20
N ASN A 264 12.22 5.49 0.21
CA ASN A 264 12.89 6.38 -0.75
C ASN A 264 14.17 5.82 -1.40
N GLU A 265 14.21 4.51 -1.64
CA GLU A 265 15.41 3.86 -2.15
C GLU A 265 15.54 4.10 -3.65
N GLY A 266 16.59 4.84 -4.03
CA GLY A 266 16.87 5.20 -5.42
C GLY A 266 16.95 3.97 -6.35
N LEU A 267 16.59 4.16 -7.61
CA LEU A 267 16.81 3.13 -8.63
C LEU A 267 18.31 3.00 -8.91
N THR A 268 18.78 1.77 -9.07
CA THR A 268 20.10 1.48 -9.62
C THR A 268 20.17 1.91 -11.09
N ASP A 269 21.38 2.03 -11.64
CA ASP A 269 21.52 2.42 -13.05
C ASP A 269 20.87 1.43 -14.02
N GLN A 270 20.91 0.13 -13.69
CA GLN A 270 20.19 -0.89 -14.45
C GLN A 270 18.67 -0.70 -14.37
N GLU A 271 18.14 -0.35 -13.20
CA GLU A 271 16.71 -0.11 -13.00
C GLU A 271 16.22 1.19 -13.65
N LYS A 272 17.10 2.15 -13.92
CA LYS A 272 16.76 3.38 -14.65
C LYS A 272 16.57 3.15 -16.14
N ILE A 273 17.28 2.18 -16.73
CA ILE A 273 17.24 1.91 -18.18
C ILE A 273 15.81 1.51 -18.56
N PRO A 274 15.10 2.29 -19.40
CA PRO A 274 13.85 1.84 -19.98
C PRO A 274 14.12 0.56 -20.77
N GLU A 275 13.38 -0.51 -20.50
CA GLU A 275 13.46 -1.68 -21.37
C GLU A 275 12.90 -1.27 -22.72
N GLU A 276 13.74 -1.31 -23.77
CA GLU A 276 13.29 -1.09 -25.14
C GLU A 276 12.23 -2.14 -25.48
N PHE A 277 11.19 -1.68 -26.15
CA PHE A 277 10.07 -2.51 -26.59
C PHE A 277 10.31 -3.03 -28.00
#